data_AF-A0A1T2L7R8-F1
#
_entry.id   AF-A0A1T2L7R8-F1
#
_cell.length_a   1.000
_cell.length_b   1.000
_cell.length_c   1.000
_cell.angle_alpha   90.00
_cell.angle_beta   90.00
_cell.angle_gamma   90.00
#
_symmetry.space_group_name_H-M   'P 1'
#
loop_
_entity.id
_entity.type
_entity.pdbx_description
1 polymer ?
#
loop_
_entity_poly.entity_id
_entity_poly.type
_entity_poly.pdbx_seq_one_letter_code
_entity_poly.pdbx_strand_id
1 'polypeptide(L)'
;MSEACPCGSGQPYERCCGPIIEGQREAESAEALMRSRYTAYTRGDSHYLLKSWHPDTRPEQLDLTSEPQPRWLGLKIVRTEAGTINDQEGRVEFIARYKSSGRAERLHEVSRFIKLAGQWLYRDGVLNQHN
;
A
#
# COMPACT_ATOMS: atom_id res chain seq x y z
N MET A 1 -23.94 3.16 -7.05
CA MET A 1 -22.86 2.53 -7.84
C MET A 1 -21.62 2.53 -6.98
N SER A 2 -21.09 1.37 -6.63
CA SER A 2 -19.92 1.26 -5.76
C SER A 2 -18.66 1.64 -6.54
N GLU A 3 -17.86 2.56 -6.01
CA GLU A 3 -16.60 2.98 -6.64
C GLU A 3 -15.62 1.81 -6.73
N ALA A 4 -14.97 1.63 -7.89
CA ALA A 4 -13.95 0.61 -8.05
C ALA A 4 -12.75 0.91 -7.14
N CYS A 5 -12.17 -0.13 -6.53
CA CYS A 5 -11.06 0.04 -5.62
C CYS A 5 -9.82 0.59 -6.35
N PRO A 6 -9.19 1.68 -5.86
CA PRO A 6 -8.01 2.27 -6.49
C PRO A 6 -6.83 1.30 -6.66
N CYS A 7 -6.74 0.25 -5.82
CA CYS A 7 -5.64 -0.72 -5.86
C CYS A 7 -5.56 -1.58 -7.14
N GLY A 8 -6.48 -1.39 -8.09
CA GLY A 8 -6.46 -2.07 -9.38
C GLY A 8 -6.93 -3.53 -9.33
N SER A 9 -7.65 -3.94 -8.29
CA SER A 9 -8.22 -5.30 -8.17
C SER A 9 -9.47 -5.51 -9.03
N GLY A 10 -10.09 -4.44 -9.53
CA GLY A 10 -11.38 -4.49 -10.23
C GLY A 10 -12.60 -4.70 -9.32
N GLN A 11 -12.38 -4.93 -8.02
CA GLN A 11 -13.44 -5.09 -7.03
C GLN A 11 -13.96 -3.73 -6.54
N PRO A 12 -15.22 -3.63 -6.09
CA PRO A 12 -15.71 -2.46 -5.36
C PRO A 12 -14.86 -2.16 -4.13
N TYR A 13 -14.62 -0.88 -3.83
CA TYR A 13 -13.85 -0.42 -2.67
C TYR A 13 -14.33 -1.08 -1.36
N GLU A 14 -15.65 -1.08 -1.13
CA GLU A 14 -16.32 -1.64 0.04
C GLU A 14 -16.14 -3.16 0.21
N ARG A 15 -15.75 -3.88 -0.85
CA ARG A 15 -15.47 -5.33 -0.83
C ARG A 15 -13.99 -5.66 -0.98
N CYS A 16 -13.14 -4.63 -1.05
CA CYS A 16 -11.71 -4.77 -1.29
C CYS A 16 -10.91 -4.15 -0.15
N CYS A 17 -10.42 -2.92 -0.33
CA CYS A 17 -9.57 -2.25 0.65
C CYS A 17 -10.35 -1.51 1.74
N GLY A 18 -11.64 -1.20 1.53
CA GLY A 18 -12.47 -0.48 2.50
C GLY A 18 -12.47 -1.11 3.89
N PRO A 19 -12.90 -2.38 4.04
CA PRO A 19 -12.92 -3.04 5.35
C PRO A 19 -11.55 -3.14 6.03
N ILE A 20 -10.46 -3.17 5.24
CA ILE A 20 -9.10 -3.21 5.79
C ILE A 20 -8.69 -1.83 6.32
N ILE A 21 -8.95 -0.78 5.53
CA ILE A 21 -8.64 0.60 5.89
C ILE A 21 -9.47 1.05 7.11
N GLU A 22 -10.74 0.66 7.15
CA GLU A 22 -11.67 0.96 8.25
C GLU A 22 -11.41 0.10 9.50
N GLY A 23 -10.51 -0.88 9.43
CA GLY A 23 -10.17 -1.75 10.56
C GLY A 23 -11.25 -2.80 10.90
N GLN A 24 -12.17 -3.07 9.98
CA GLN A 24 -13.20 -4.12 10.11
C GLN A 24 -12.63 -5.51 9.82
N ARG A 25 -11.54 -5.59 9.05
CA ARG A 25 -10.86 -6.84 8.68
C ARG A 25 -9.35 -6.60 8.61
N GLU A 26 -8.56 -7.57 9.07
CA GLU A 26 -7.11 -7.54 8.88
C GLU A 26 -6.71 -7.88 7.45
N ALA A 27 -5.56 -7.39 6.99
CA ALA A 27 -5.00 -7.83 5.72
C ALA A 27 -4.60 -9.32 5.82
N GLU A 28 -5.12 -10.15 4.93
CA GLU A 28 -4.88 -11.61 4.96
C GLU A 28 -3.52 -12.00 4.36
N SER A 29 -2.88 -11.07 3.62
CA SER A 29 -1.58 -11.26 2.99
C SER A 29 -0.78 -9.95 2.92
N ALA A 30 0.53 -10.07 2.70
CA ALA A 30 1.40 -8.93 2.42
C ALA A 30 0.92 -8.13 1.19
N GLU A 31 0.42 -8.82 0.15
CA GLU A 31 -0.16 -8.15 -1.03
C GLU A 31 -1.44 -7.38 -0.68
N ALA A 32 -2.33 -7.96 0.12
CA ALA A 32 -3.56 -7.29 0.57
C ALA A 32 -3.23 -6.02 1.37
N LEU A 33 -2.18 -6.08 2.20
CA LEU A 33 -1.68 -4.91 2.92
C LEU A 33 -1.10 -3.86 1.97
N MET A 34 -0.27 -4.26 1.00
CA MET A 34 0.27 -3.34 0.00
C MET A 34 -0.85 -2.63 -0.78
N ARG A 35 -1.85 -3.39 -1.26
CA ARG A 35 -2.99 -2.83 -2.00
C ARG A 35 -3.83 -1.85 -1.18
N SER A 36 -4.05 -2.15 0.10
CA SER A 36 -4.77 -1.25 1.01
C SER A 36 -3.96 0.00 1.35
N ARG A 37 -2.63 -0.12 1.55
CA ARG A 37 -1.74 1.04 1.71
C ARG A 37 -1.74 1.94 0.49
N TYR A 38 -1.63 1.41 -0.73
CA TYR A 38 -1.78 2.21 -1.95
C TYR A 38 -3.12 2.94 -1.98
N THR A 39 -4.22 2.25 -1.67
CA THR A 39 -5.55 2.87 -1.63
C THR A 39 -5.62 3.99 -0.60
N ALA A 40 -5.01 3.81 0.58
CA ALA A 40 -4.93 4.86 1.60
C ALA A 40 -4.14 6.09 1.10
N TYR A 41 -3.03 5.91 0.38
CA TYR A 41 -2.33 7.03 -0.28
C TYR A 41 -3.23 7.77 -1.27
N THR A 42 -4.05 7.06 -2.06
CA THR A 42 -5.00 7.69 -2.99
C THR A 42 -6.08 8.51 -2.29
N ARG A 43 -6.35 8.21 -1.02
CA ARG A 43 -7.40 8.83 -0.18
C ARG A 43 -6.85 9.83 0.84
N GLY A 44 -5.54 10.02 0.90
CA GLY A 44 -4.89 10.87 1.92
C GLY A 44 -5.02 10.34 3.35
N ASP A 45 -5.24 9.05 3.56
CA ASP A 45 -5.45 8.45 4.88
C ASP A 45 -4.11 8.12 5.57
N SER A 46 -3.48 9.17 6.13
CA SER A 46 -2.21 9.05 6.86
C SER A 46 -2.34 8.22 8.13
N HIS A 47 -3.51 8.22 8.78
CA HIS A 47 -3.76 7.45 10.00
C HIS A 47 -3.64 5.94 9.73
N TYR A 48 -4.30 5.44 8.69
CA TYR A 48 -4.17 4.03 8.30
C TYR A 48 -2.73 3.68 7.89
N LEU A 49 -2.05 4.56 7.16
CA LEU A 49 -0.66 4.34 6.73
C LEU A 49 0.31 4.22 7.91
N LEU A 50 0.13 5.03 8.95
CA LEU A 50 0.90 4.96 10.19
C LEU A 50 0.52 3.72 11.02
N LYS A 51 -0.77 3.36 11.08
CA LYS A 51 -1.23 2.16 11.79
C LYS A 51 -0.68 0.87 11.18
N SER A 52 -0.60 0.82 9.86
CA SER A 52 -0.12 -0.34 9.09
C SER A 52 1.40 -0.39 8.90
N TRP A 53 2.15 0.45 9.61
CA TRP A 53 3.60 0.51 9.57
C TRP A 53 4.20 -0.22 10.76
N HIS A 54 5.29 -0.94 10.55
CA HIS A 54 6.03 -1.58 11.62
C HIS A 54 6.59 -0.52 12.61
N PRO A 55 6.42 -0.70 13.93
CA PRO A 55 6.84 0.29 14.93
C PRO A 55 8.29 0.77 14.78
N ASP A 56 9.26 -0.12 14.58
CA ASP A 56 10.68 0.27 14.51
C ASP A 56 11.07 1.14 13.30
N THR A 57 10.27 1.17 12.25
CA THR A 57 10.56 1.92 11.02
C THR A 57 9.51 2.96 10.70
N ARG A 58 8.48 3.07 11.54
CA ARG A 58 7.38 4.01 11.36
C ARG A 58 7.85 5.44 11.61
N PRO A 59 7.64 6.37 10.66
CA PRO A 59 7.90 7.78 10.92
C PRO A 59 6.92 8.32 11.97
N GLU A 60 7.34 9.32 12.76
CA GLU A 60 6.45 9.94 13.76
C GLU A 60 5.24 10.62 13.12
N GLN A 61 5.45 11.20 11.94
CA GLN A 61 4.43 11.89 11.16
C GLN A 61 4.58 11.54 9.68
N LEU A 62 3.45 11.46 8.98
CA LEU A 62 3.40 11.29 7.54
C LEU A 62 2.59 12.44 6.95
N ASP A 63 3.29 13.41 6.38
CA ASP A 63 2.65 14.52 5.69
C ASP A 63 2.27 14.13 4.26
N LEU A 64 0.96 14.07 4.01
CA LEU A 64 0.38 13.85 2.67
C LEU A 64 -0.23 15.13 2.10
N THR A 65 -0.15 16.25 2.83
CA THR A 65 -0.78 17.54 2.48
C THR A 65 0.17 18.48 1.75
N SER A 66 1.46 18.16 1.68
CA SER A 66 2.46 18.89 0.92
C SER A 66 2.08 18.99 -0.57
N GLU A 67 2.04 20.22 -1.07
CA GLU A 67 1.73 20.52 -2.47
C GLU A 67 3.01 20.53 -3.34
N PRO A 68 2.94 20.07 -4.61
CA PRO A 68 1.77 19.48 -5.25
C PRO A 68 1.54 18.03 -4.82
N GLN A 69 0.30 17.70 -4.43
CA GLN A 69 -0.04 16.31 -4.10
C GLN A 69 0.02 15.41 -5.34
N PRO A 70 0.64 14.22 -5.24
CA PRO A 70 0.68 13.29 -6.36
C PRO A 70 -0.72 12.76 -6.65
N ARG A 71 -1.19 12.93 -7.89
CA ARG A 71 -2.40 12.25 -8.36
C ARG A 71 -2.06 10.82 -8.73
N TRP A 72 -2.43 9.87 -7.89
CA TRP A 72 -2.26 8.44 -8.16
C TRP A 72 -3.12 7.98 -9.35
N LEU A 73 -2.50 7.23 -10.26
CA LEU A 73 -3.08 6.81 -11.56
C LEU A 73 -3.31 5.31 -11.64
N GLY A 74 -2.60 4.50 -10.85
CA GLY A 74 -2.83 3.06 -10.78
C GLY A 74 -1.67 2.30 -10.15
N LEU A 75 -2.01 1.11 -9.66
CA LEU A 75 -1.09 0.15 -9.07
C LEU A 75 -0.97 -1.09 -9.95
N LYS A 76 0.24 -1.60 -10.14
CA LYS A 76 0.52 -2.92 -10.71
C LYS A 76 1.37 -3.72 -9.72
N ILE A 77 0.89 -4.86 -9.28
CA ILE A 77 1.73 -5.84 -8.57
C ILE A 77 2.54 -6.59 -9.64
N VAL A 78 3.86 -6.60 -9.47
CA VAL A 78 4.81 -7.28 -10.37
C VAL A 78 5.05 -8.70 -9.87
N ARG A 79 5.34 -8.85 -8.58
CA ARG A 79 5.66 -10.13 -7.95
C ARG A 79 5.35 -10.11 -6.46
N THR A 80 5.01 -11.27 -5.93
CA THR A 80 4.91 -11.53 -4.49
C THR A 80 5.82 -12.70 -4.11
N GLU A 81 6.39 -12.63 -2.91
CA GLU A 81 7.18 -13.70 -2.30
C GLU A 81 6.70 -13.90 -0.85
N ALA A 82 6.37 -15.15 -0.47
CA ALA A 82 5.78 -15.47 0.83
C ALA A 82 4.55 -14.58 1.13
N GLY A 83 4.39 -14.10 2.38
CA GLY A 83 3.34 -13.15 2.71
C GLY A 83 1.93 -13.74 2.81
N THR A 84 1.78 -15.06 2.94
CA THR A 84 0.49 -15.74 3.11
C THR A 84 0.07 -15.83 4.58
N ILE A 85 -1.08 -16.44 4.88
CA ILE A 85 -1.52 -16.62 6.27
C ILE A 85 -0.53 -17.40 7.14
N ASN A 86 0.26 -18.30 6.54
CA ASN A 86 1.22 -19.16 7.24
C ASN A 86 2.63 -18.56 7.36
N ASP A 87 2.89 -17.43 6.68
CA ASP A 87 4.20 -16.78 6.70
C ASP A 87 4.28 -15.70 7.78
N GLN A 88 5.50 -15.43 8.24
CA GLN A 88 5.80 -14.31 9.16
C GLN A 88 6.43 -13.11 8.45
N GLU A 89 6.93 -13.31 7.22
CA GLU A 89 7.48 -12.26 6.37
C GLU A 89 6.96 -12.40 4.95
N GLY A 90 6.94 -11.30 4.21
CA GLY A 90 6.54 -11.29 2.81
C GLY A 90 7.18 -10.13 2.06
N ARG A 91 7.30 -10.29 0.74
CA ARG A 91 7.73 -9.20 -0.15
C ARG A 91 6.72 -8.98 -1.25
N VAL A 92 6.54 -7.72 -1.60
CA VAL A 92 5.68 -7.32 -2.73
C VAL A 92 6.47 -6.35 -3.59
N GLU A 93 6.73 -6.75 -4.83
CA GLU A 93 7.25 -5.88 -5.87
C GLU A 93 6.07 -5.27 -6.63
N PHE A 94 6.07 -3.94 -6.78
CA PHE A 94 5.00 -3.24 -7.45
C PHE A 94 5.48 -2.00 -8.19
N ILE A 95 4.62 -1.53 -9.10
CA ILE A 95 4.76 -0.27 -9.80
C ILE A 95 3.53 0.58 -9.51
N ALA A 96 3.72 1.70 -8.84
CA ALA A 96 2.69 2.72 -8.66
C ALA A 96 2.93 3.86 -9.66
N ARG A 97 1.89 4.23 -10.41
CA ARG A 97 1.90 5.35 -11.34
C ARG A 97 1.23 6.54 -10.69
N TYR A 98 1.84 7.72 -10.79
CA TYR A 98 1.27 8.95 -10.28
C TYR A 98 1.63 10.13 -11.18
N LYS A 99 0.91 11.24 -11.05
CA LYS A 99 1.21 12.50 -11.72
C LYS A 99 1.64 13.51 -10.67
N SER A 100 2.85 14.06 -10.80
CA SER A 100 3.36 15.15 -9.97
C SER A 100 3.82 16.29 -10.87
N SER A 101 3.49 17.54 -10.51
CA SER A 101 3.93 18.73 -11.25
C SER A 101 3.70 18.66 -12.77
N GLY A 102 2.57 18.07 -13.19
CA GLY A 102 2.23 17.91 -14.61
C GLY A 102 2.86 16.70 -15.31
N ARG A 103 3.82 15.99 -14.70
CA ARG A 103 4.53 14.85 -15.28
C ARG A 103 4.03 13.53 -14.72
N ALA A 104 3.93 12.51 -15.59
CA ALA A 104 3.61 11.16 -15.17
C ALA A 104 4.90 10.44 -14.74
N GLU A 105 4.89 9.90 -13.54
CA GLU A 105 6.02 9.22 -12.92
C GLU A 105 5.64 7.80 -12.52
N ARG A 106 6.67 6.96 -12.34
CA ARG A 106 6.56 5.58 -11.89
C ARG A 106 7.44 5.40 -10.66
N LEU A 107 6.84 4.88 -9.59
CA LEU A 107 7.56 4.35 -8.45
C LEU A 107 7.56 2.83 -8.58
N HIS A 108 8.72 2.24 -8.75
CA HIS A 108 8.92 0.79 -8.77
C HIS A 108 9.66 0.41 -7.50
N GLU A 109 9.02 -0.36 -6.63
CA GLU A 109 9.53 -0.69 -5.30
C GLU A 109 9.37 -2.19 -5.01
N VAL A 110 10.31 -2.74 -4.26
CA VAL A 110 10.16 -4.03 -3.56
C VAL A 110 10.02 -3.73 -2.07
N SER A 111 8.81 -3.87 -1.53
CA SER A 111 8.55 -3.67 -0.11
C SER A 111 8.61 -4.97 0.66
N ARG A 112 9.10 -4.89 1.90
CA ARG A 112 9.09 -5.97 2.90
C ARG A 112 7.98 -5.74 3.92
N PHE A 113 7.31 -6.82 4.26
CA PHE A 113 6.24 -6.86 5.25
C PHE A 113 6.55 -7.91 6.30
N ILE A 114 6.21 -7.60 7.55
CA ILE A 114 6.40 -8.49 8.71
C ILE A 114 5.03 -8.69 9.35
N LYS A 115 4.71 -9.92 9.72
CA LYS A 115 3.52 -10.24 10.52
C LYS A 115 3.88 -10.18 12.00
N LEU A 116 3.26 -9.26 12.72
CA LEU A 116 3.42 -9.10 14.17
C LEU A 116 2.06 -9.34 14.84
N ALA A 117 2.01 -10.28 15.79
CA ALA A 117 0.78 -10.65 16.50
C ALA A 117 -0.41 -10.96 15.55
N GLY A 118 -0.14 -11.59 14.40
CA GLY A 118 -1.15 -11.95 13.41
C GLY A 118 -1.46 -10.85 12.38
N GLN A 119 -0.97 -9.63 12.56
CA GLN A 119 -1.20 -8.50 11.67
C GLN A 119 0.00 -8.23 10.77
N TRP A 120 -0.22 -8.12 9.46
CA TRP A 120 0.82 -7.67 8.53
C TRP A 120 1.11 -6.19 8.74
N LEU A 121 2.39 -5.81 8.70
CA LEU A 121 2.87 -4.44 8.81
C LEU A 121 3.96 -4.19 7.76
N TYR A 122 3.94 -3.00 7.15
CA TYR A 122 5.02 -2.56 6.26
C TYR A 122 6.28 -2.28 7.08
N ARG A 123 7.40 -2.91 6.72
CA ARG A 123 8.69 -2.69 7.37
C ARG A 123 9.45 -1.60 6.64
N ASP A 124 9.78 -1.83 5.39
CA ASP A 124 10.52 -0.91 4.54
C ASP A 124 10.42 -1.36 3.08
N GLY A 125 11.09 -0.65 2.17
CA GLY A 125 11.23 -1.09 0.80
C GLY A 125 12.41 -0.43 0.10
N VAL A 126 12.77 -1.01 -1.04
CA VAL A 126 13.86 -0.53 -1.88
C VAL A 126 13.32 -0.12 -3.23
N LEU A 127 13.69 1.09 -3.68
CA LEU A 127 13.33 1.60 -4.99
C LEU A 127 14.17 0.90 -6.06
N ASN A 128 13.51 0.21 -6.98
CA ASN A 128 14.12 -0.36 -8.16
C ASN A 128 14.11 0.67 -9.29
N GLN A 129 15.24 1.34 -9.50
CA GLN A 129 15.44 2.16 -10.69
C GLN A 129 15.91 1.28 -11.84
N HIS A 130 15.01 0.49 -12.43
CA HIS A 130 15.32 -0.11 -13.73
C HIS A 130 15.01 0.90 -14.85
N ASN A 131 16.10 1.36 -15.45
CA ASN A 131 16.22 2.25 -16.61
C ASN A 131 15.53 1.64 -17.84
#